data_AF-A0A1X7L7X9-F1
#
_entry.id   AF-A0A1X7L7X9-F1
#
_cell.length_a   1.000
_cell.length_b   1.000
_cell.length_c   1.000
_cell.angle_alpha   90.00
_cell.angle_beta   90.00
_cell.angle_gamma   90.00
#
_symmetry.space_group_name_H-M   'P 1'
#
loop_
_entity.id
_entity.type
_entity.pdbx_description
1 polymer ?
#
loop_
_entity_poly.entity_id
_entity_poly.type
_entity_poly.pdbx_seq_one_letter_code
_entity_poly.pdbx_strand_id
1 'polypeptide(L)' 'MNDPKNPVPTSLATRRSIAITFVIMGILMGTIGFVLDLNGGPSALHVLTWVGGGLFGYGFVSLIYVRRGALK' A
#
# COMPACT_ATOMS: atom_id res chain seq x y z
N MET A 1 29.80 -0.54 8.39
CA MET A 1 29.09 0.70 8.81
C MET A 1 28.59 1.35 7.53
N ASN A 2 27.28 1.41 7.29
CA ASN A 2 26.73 2.00 6.06
C ASN A 2 26.91 3.53 6.12
N ASP A 3 27.49 4.12 5.07
CA ASP A 3 27.57 5.57 4.94
C ASP A 3 26.13 6.14 4.84
N PRO A 4 25.69 7.02 5.76
CA PRO A 4 24.36 7.60 5.72
C PRO A 4 24.09 8.42 4.44
N LYS A 5 25.12 8.77 3.66
CA LYS A 5 24.99 9.46 2.37
C LYS A 5 24.81 8.50 1.18
N ASN A 6 25.00 7.20 1.37
CA ASN A 6 24.90 6.20 0.30
C ASN A 6 24.02 5.01 0.73
N PRO A 7 22.68 5.20 0.74
CA PRO A 7 21.77 4.14 1.14
C PRO A 7 21.87 2.95 0.18
N VAL A 8 22.04 1.76 0.75
CA VAL A 8 22.04 0.51 -0.04
C VAL A 8 20.72 0.42 -0.81
N PRO A 9 20.73 0.29 -2.15
CA PRO A 9 19.50 0.21 -2.92
C PRO A 9 18.71 -1.03 -2.50
N THR A 10 17.47 -0.82 -2.06
CA THR A 10 16.55 -1.90 -1.67
C THR A 10 16.36 -2.89 -2.82
N SER A 11 16.50 -4.19 -2.52
CA SER A 11 16.39 -5.25 -3.52
C SER A 11 15.01 -5.25 -4.21
N LEU A 12 14.94 -5.73 -5.46
CA LEU A 12 13.68 -5.84 -6.20
C LEU A 12 12.63 -6.65 -5.43
N ALA A 13 13.04 -7.74 -4.79
CA ALA A 13 12.18 -8.57 -3.94
C ALA A 13 11.63 -7.79 -2.75
N THR A 14 12.46 -6.97 -2.10
CA THR A 14 12.04 -6.11 -1.00
C THR A 14 11.01 -5.07 -1.45
N ARG A 15 11.25 -4.38 -2.58
CA ARG A 15 10.30 -3.40 -3.13
C ARG A 15 8.97 -4.03 -3.51
N ARG A 16 9.02 -5.23 -4.12
CA ARG A 16 7.82 -6.01 -4.45
C ARG A 16 7.04 -6.40 -3.19
N SER A 17 7.74 -6.90 -2.16
CA SER A 17 7.12 -7.30 -0.89
C SER A 17 6.40 -6.12 -0.23
N ILE A 18 7.07 -4.97 -0.11
CA ILE A 18 6.47 -3.74 0.44
C ILE A 18 5.22 -3.33 -0.33
N ALA A 19 5.28 -3.34 -1.67
CA ALA A 19 4.13 -2.98 -2.50
C ALA A 19 2.94 -3.93 -2.31
N ILE A 20 3.19 -5.25 -2.21
CA ILE A 20 2.16 -6.25 -1.90
C ILE A 20 1.55 -6.00 -0.52
N THR A 21 2.36 -5.72 0.50
CA THR A 21 1.86 -5.40 1.85
C THR A 21 0.91 -4.21 1.83
N PHE A 22 1.23 -3.15 1.09
CA PHE A 22 0.33 -2.00 0.95
C PHE A 22 -0.98 -2.34 0.25
N VAL A 23 -0.93 -3.18 -0.79
CA VAL A 23 -2.15 -3.68 -1.46
C VAL A 23 -3.04 -4.46 -0.47
N ILE A 24 -2.46 -5.40 0.27
CA ILE A 24 -3.21 -6.24 1.22
C ILE A 24 -3.82 -5.38 2.34
N MET A 25 -3.03 -4.48 2.93
CA MET A 25 -3.52 -3.56 3.97
C MET A 25 -4.63 -2.66 3.44
N GLY A 26 -4.48 -2.15 2.22
CA GLY A 26 -5.49 -1.33 1.57
C GLY A 26 -6.81 -2.07 1.35
N ILE A 27 -6.75 -3.33 0.90
CA ILE A 27 -7.94 -4.18 0.73
C ILE A 27 -8.62 -4.43 2.08
N LEU A 28 -7.86 -4.80 3.12
CA LEU A 28 -8.42 -5.09 4.43
C LEU A 28 -9.10 -3.86 5.05
N MET A 29 -8.38 -2.73 5.10
CA MET A 29 -8.93 -1.49 5.65
C MET A 29 -10.11 -0.96 4.82
N GLY A 30 -10.00 -1.02 3.49
CA GLY A 30 -11.08 -0.61 2.59
C GLY A 30 -12.33 -1.47 2.76
N THR A 31 -12.16 -2.80 2.91
CA THR A 31 -13.29 -3.72 3.12
C THR A 31 -13.96 -3.47 4.47
N ILE A 32 -13.16 -3.33 5.55
CA ILE A 32 -13.68 -3.03 6.89
C ILE A 32 -14.42 -1.68 6.88
N GLY A 33 -13.81 -0.63 6.34
CA GLY A 33 -14.42 0.69 6.22
C GLY A 33 -15.71 0.65 5.42
N PHE A 34 -15.72 -0.06 4.28
CA PHE A 34 -16.89 -0.18 3.42
C PHE A 34 -18.06 -0.90 4.12
N VAL A 35 -17.77 -1.99 4.84
CA VAL A 35 -18.78 -2.69 5.64
C VAL A 35 -19.32 -1.78 6.73
N LEU A 36 -18.48 -1.02 7.42
CA LEU A 36 -18.92 -0.09 8.46
C LEU A 36 -19.78 1.05 7.89
N ASP A 37 -19.39 1.61 6.75
CA ASP A 37 -20.14 2.66 6.05
C ASP A 37 -21.56 2.17 5.67
N LEU A 38 -21.67 0.95 5.14
CA LEU A 38 -22.96 0.36 4.77
C LEU A 38 -23.87 0.05 5.98
N ASN A 39 -23.29 -0.18 7.16
CA ASN A 39 -24.05 -0.43 8.38
C ASN A 39 -24.42 0.86 9.15
N GLY A 40 -24.20 2.04 8.55
CA GLY A 40 -24.49 3.32 9.21
C GLY A 40 -23.50 3.65 10.34
N GLY A 41 -22.26 3.18 10.23
CA GLY A 41 -21.21 3.47 11.19
C GLY A 41 -20.93 4.98 11.33
N PRO A 42 -20.29 5.40 12.44
CA PRO A 42 -19.92 6.80 12.65
C PRO A 42 -19.11 7.36 11.47
N SER A 43 -19.44 8.58 11.03
CA SER A 43 -18.78 9.22 9.88
C SER A 43 -17.27 9.38 10.04
N ALA A 44 -16.76 9.44 11.28
CA ALA A 44 -15.34 9.44 11.56
C ALA A 44 -14.62 8.17 11.08
N LEU A 45 -15.31 7.02 11.00
CA LEU A 45 -14.76 5.76 10.52
C LEU A 45 -14.63 5.72 8.99
N HIS A 46 -15.24 6.64 8.25
CA HIS A 46 -15.08 6.78 6.80
C HIS A 46 -13.62 7.07 6.40
N VAL A 47 -12.80 7.54 7.34
CA VAL A 47 -11.35 7.67 7.15
C VAL A 47 -10.68 6.32 6.84
N LEU A 48 -11.22 5.19 7.32
CA LEU A 48 -10.69 3.85 7.03
C LEU A 48 -10.82 3.51 5.54
N THR A 49 -11.94 3.87 4.91
CA THR A 49 -12.16 3.68 3.47
C THR A 49 -11.22 4.54 2.65
N TRP A 50 -10.94 5.77 3.09
CA TRP A 50 -9.98 6.67 2.44
C TRP A 50 -8.54 6.17 2.56
N VAL A 51 -8.11 5.81 3.77
CA VAL A 51 -6.76 5.28 4.02
C VAL A 51 -6.59 3.95 3.30
N GLY A 52 -7.59 3.06 3.37
CA GLY A 52 -7.58 1.78 2.67
C GLY A 52 -7.45 1.95 1.16
N GLY A 53 -8.24 2.84 0.55
CA GLY A 53 -8.15 3.17 -0.87
C GLY A 53 -6.79 3.76 -1.26
N GLY A 54 -6.24 4.65 -0.43
CA GLY A 54 -4.92 5.25 -0.64
C GLY A 54 -3.78 4.22 -0.59
N LEU A 55 -3.77 3.35 0.43
CA LEU A 55 -2.78 2.28 0.57
C LEU A 55 -2.86 1.28 -0.60
N PHE A 56 -4.08 0.90 -1.00
CA PHE A 56 -4.30 0.03 -2.13
C PHE A 56 -3.77 0.66 -3.43
N GLY A 57 -4.15 1.90 -3.72
CA GLY A 57 -3.71 2.63 -4.91
C GLY A 57 -2.19 2.78 -4.97
N TYR A 58 -1.57 3.17 -3.86
CA TYR A 58 -0.11 3.30 -3.76
C TYR A 58 0.60 1.96 -3.97
N GLY A 59 0.14 0.90 -3.31
CA GLY A 59 0.71 -0.45 -3.47
C GLY A 59 0.58 -0.97 -4.89
N PHE A 60 -0.59 -0.76 -5.52
CA PHE A 60 -0.87 -1.19 -6.88
C PHE A 60 0.02 -0.48 -7.90
N VAL A 61 0.12 0.85 -7.80
CA VAL A 61 1.01 1.66 -8.66
C VAL A 61 2.47 1.25 -8.46
N SER A 62 2.89 1.04 -7.20
CA SER A 62 4.24 0.58 -6.88
C SER A 62 4.56 -0.77 -7.52
N LEU A 63 3.61 -1.72 -7.55
CA LEU A 63 3.78 -3.01 -8.23
C LEU A 63 4.00 -2.85 -9.74
N ILE A 64 3.28 -1.93 -10.39
CA ILE A 64 3.47 -1.63 -11.82
C ILE A 64 4.90 -1.12 -12.05
N TYR A 65 5.37 -0.17 -11.23
CA TYR A 65 6.72 0.37 -11.37
C TYR A 65 7.81 -0.67 -11.11
N VAL A 66 7.65 -1.49 -10.08
CA VAL A 66 8.58 -2.60 -9.79
C VAL A 66 8.64 -3.58 -10.96
N ARG A 67 7.49 -3.94 -11.55
CA ARG A 67 7.43 -4.82 -12.73
C ARG A 67 8.09 -4.19 -13.95
N ARG A 68 7.84 -2.90 -14.21
CA ARG A 68 8.47 -2.18 -15.33
C ARG A 68 10.00 -2.08 -15.15
N GLY A 69 10.48 -1.90 -13.92
CA GLY A 69 11.91 -1.88 -13.62
C GLY A 69 12.60 -3.23 -13.80
N ALA A 70 11.87 -4.35 -13.69
CA ALA A 70 12.41 -5.69 -13.91
C ALA A 70 12.47 -6.09 -15.40
N LEU A 71 11.80 -5.35 -16.29
CA LEU A 71 11.72 -5.63 -17.73
C LEU A 71 12.67 -4.73 -18.56
N LYS A 72 13.37 -3.80 -17.92
CA LYS A 72 14.40 -2.95 -18.52
C LYS A 72 15.76 -3.50 -18.21
#